data_AF-A0A1H9MSM0-F1
#
_entry.id   AF-A0A1H9MSM0-F1
#
_cell.length_a   1.000
_cell.length_b   1.000
_cell.length_c   1.000
_cell.angle_alpha   90.00
_cell.angle_beta   90.00
_cell.angle_gamma   90.00
#
_symmetry.space_group_name_H-M   'P 1'
#
loop_
_entity.id
_entity.type
_entity.pdbx_description
1 polymer ?
#
loop_
_entity_poly.entity_id
_entity_poly.type
_entity_poly.pdbx_seq_one_letter_code
_entity_poly.pdbx_strand_id
1 'polypeptide(L)' 'MSKLDRIKAEISFHEKMFFTAIAIMLGLLGWAANNYRVTDAAVLFLAMTGLIGAAGFGVWNYKKIKQLLEKLENVE' A
#
# COMPACT_ATOMS: atom_id res chain seq x y z
N MET A 1 10.60 -11.65 -22.87
CA MET A 1 10.51 -11.78 -21.40
C MET A 1 9.81 -13.10 -21.11
N SER A 2 10.40 -13.97 -20.29
CA SER A 2 9.74 -15.25 -19.97
C SER A 2 8.50 -15.01 -19.10
N LYS A 3 7.57 -15.98 -19.06
CA LYS A 3 6.38 -15.89 -18.19
C LYS A 3 6.79 -15.72 -16.72
N LEU A 4 7.86 -16.39 -16.31
CA LEU A 4 8.44 -16.31 -14.97
C LEU A 4 8.95 -14.89 -14.67
N ASP A 5 9.70 -14.29 -15.60
CA ASP A 5 10.23 -12.92 -15.44
C ASP A 5 9.11 -11.89 -15.29
N ARG A 6 8.00 -12.08 -16.02
CA ARG A 6 6.83 -11.20 -15.92
C ARG A 6 6.17 -11.30 -14.54
N ILE A 7 5.97 -12.52 -14.02
CA ILE A 7 5.38 -12.72 -12.68
C ILE A 7 6.27 -12.10 -11.60
N LYS A 8 7.59 -12.31 -11.68
CA LYS A 8 8.55 -11.70 -10.75
C LYS A 8 8.52 -10.17 -10.79
N ALA A 9 8.42 -9.58 -11.99
CA ALA A 9 8.28 -8.13 -12.15
C ALA A 9 6.97 -7.59 -11.54
N GLU A 10 5.85 -8.29 -11.74
CA GLU A 10 4.56 -7.93 -11.13
C GLU A 10 4.60 -8.02 -9.60
N ILE A 11 5.24 -9.05 -9.04
CA ILE A 11 5.45 -9.17 -7.58
C ILE A 11 6.25 -7.98 -7.06
N SER A 12 7.39 -7.67 -7.69
CA SER A 12 8.24 -6.54 -7.29
C SER A 12 7.51 -5.19 -7.37
N PHE A 13 6.64 -5.02 -8.36
CA PHE A 13 5.80 -3.84 -8.47
C PHE A 13 4.84 -3.73 -7.28
N HIS A 14 4.07 -4.78 -6.99
CA HIS A 14 3.12 -4.77 -5.89
C HIS A 14 3.80 -4.61 -4.51
N GLU A 15 5.00 -5.17 -4.35
CA GLU A 15 5.80 -4.99 -3.14
C GLU A 15 6.20 -3.52 -2.92
N LYS A 16 6.69 -2.85 -3.97
CA LYS A 16 6.97 -1.40 -3.90
C LYS A 16 5.73 -0.60 -3.56
N MET A 17 4.59 -0.90 -4.18
CA MET A 17 3.33 -0.23 -3.90
C MET A 17 2.84 -0.48 -2.46
N PHE A 18 3.06 -1.67 -1.90
CA PHE A 18 2.77 -1.97 -0.50
C PHE A 18 3.62 -1.11 0.44
N PHE A 19 4.92 -1.00 0.21
CA PHE A 19 5.79 -0.12 1.02
C PHE A 19 5.45 1.37 0.85
N THR A 20 5.07 1.80 -0.35
CA THR A 20 4.55 3.16 -0.57
C THR A 20 3.29 3.42 0.26
N ALA A 21 2.37 2.45 0.33
CA ALA A 21 1.17 2.57 1.17
C ALA A 21 1.54 2.75 2.66
N ILE A 22 2.52 2.00 3.15
CA ILE A 22 3.04 2.15 4.52
C ILE A 22 3.66 3.53 4.75
N ALA A 23 4.48 4.02 3.81
CA ALA A 23 5.08 5.34 3.92
C ALA A 23 4.02 6.45 3.97
N ILE A 24 2.97 6.35 3.15
CA ILE A 24 1.83 7.28 3.18
C ILE A 24 1.12 7.21 4.54
N MET A 25 0.88 6.02 5.07
CA MET A 25 0.24 5.88 6.39
C MET A 25 1.06 6.54 7.49
N LEU A 26 2.36 6.27 7.55
CA LEU A 26 3.25 6.88 8.53
C LEU A 26 3.35 8.40 8.36
N GLY A 27 3.40 8.88 7.12
CA GLY A 27 3.43 10.31 6.81
C GLY A 27 2.15 11.04 7.24
N LEU A 28 0.97 10.48 6.92
CA LEU A 28 -0.31 11.04 7.33
C LEU A 28 -0.51 11.01 8.85
N LEU A 29 -0.15 9.90 9.50
CA LEU A 29 -0.21 9.78 10.96
C LEU A 29 0.72 10.80 11.65
N GLY A 30 1.97 10.90 11.19
CA GLY A 30 2.94 11.85 11.74
C GLY A 30 2.49 13.30 11.54
N TRP A 31 2.00 13.62 10.35
CA TRP A 31 1.45 14.94 10.07
C TRP A 31 0.22 15.25 10.93
N ALA A 32 -0.74 14.34 11.03
CA ALA A 32 -1.95 14.53 11.84
C ALA A 32 -1.60 14.69 13.33
N ALA A 33 -0.71 13.86 13.87
CA ALA A 33 -0.27 13.93 15.25
C ALA A 33 0.40 15.27 15.60
N ASN A 34 1.10 15.90 14.65
CA ASN A 34 1.70 17.21 14.87
C ASN A 34 0.72 18.38 14.71
N ASN A 35 -0.36 18.20 13.95
CA ASN A 35 -1.22 19.31 13.51
C ASN A 35 -2.68 19.25 14.01
N TYR A 36 -3.08 18.21 14.76
CA TYR A 36 -4.49 18.00 15.16
C TYR A 36 -5.13 19.12 15.98
N ARG A 37 -4.35 19.95 16.67
CA ARG A 37 -4.87 21.07 17.48
C ARG A 37 -5.09 22.36 16.70
N VAL A 38 -4.44 22.50 15.54
CA VAL A 38 -4.40 23.75 14.77
C VAL A 38 -5.06 23.61 13.40
N THR A 39 -5.39 22.39 13.00
CA THR A 39 -5.96 22.08 11.69
C THR A 39 -7.48 21.96 11.76
N ASP A 40 -8.14 22.44 10.71
CA ASP A 40 -9.57 22.30 10.52
C ASP A 40 -10.04 20.83 10.55
N ALA A 41 -11.22 20.60 11.12
CA ALA A 41 -11.80 19.27 11.28
C ALA A 41 -12.03 18.55 9.94
N ALA A 42 -12.36 19.26 8.87
CA ALA A 42 -12.52 18.67 7.54
C ALA A 42 -11.19 18.14 6.99
N VAL A 43 -10.09 18.84 7.24
CA VAL A 43 -8.76 18.40 6.80
C VAL A 43 -8.31 17.17 7.60
N LEU A 44 -8.59 17.11 8.91
CA LEU A 44 -8.35 15.91 9.71
C LEU A 44 -9.20 14.73 9.25
N PHE A 45 -10.45 14.97 8.89
CA PHE A 45 -11.31 13.94 8.30
C PHE A 45 -10.73 13.42 6.98
N LEU A 46 -10.27 14.31 6.09
CA LEU A 46 -9.61 13.90 4.85
C LEU A 46 -8.35 13.08 5.11
N ALA A 47 -7.51 13.46 6.08
CA ALA A 47 -6.34 12.67 6.46
C ALA A 47 -6.72 11.27 6.95
N MET A 48 -7.80 11.14 7.73
CA MET A 48 -8.33 9.84 8.18
C MET A 48 -8.88 9.00 7.03
N THR A 49 -9.61 9.60 6.09
CA THR A 49 -10.07 8.88 4.90
C THR A 49 -8.90 8.42 4.02
N GLY A 50 -7.86 9.24 3.90
CA GLY A 50 -6.62 8.89 3.22
C GLY A 50 -5.89 7.72 3.89
N LEU A 51 -5.88 7.67 5.22
CA LEU A 51 -5.31 6.54 5.98
C LEU A 51 -6.07 5.24 5.71
N ILE A 52 -7.40 5.27 5.75
CA ILE A 52 -8.24 4.10 5.43
C ILE A 52 -7.98 3.64 3.99
N GLY A 53 -7.90 4.59 3.05
CA GLY A 53 -7.58 4.30 1.65
C GLY A 53 -6.21 3.66 1.48
N ALA A 54 -5.17 4.20 2.13
CA ALA A 54 -3.81 3.65 2.09
C ALA A 54 -3.74 2.25 2.73
N ALA A 55 -4.44 2.02 3.85
CA ALA A 55 -4.53 0.70 4.47
C ALA A 55 -5.20 -0.32 3.53
N GLY A 56 -6.34 0.05 2.94
CA GLY A 56 -7.05 -0.80 1.97
C GLY A 56 -6.21 -1.11 0.74
N PHE A 57 -5.51 -0.11 0.20
CA PHE A 57 -4.59 -0.28 -0.92
C PHE A 57 -3.40 -1.17 -0.57
N GLY A 58 -2.82 -1.03 0.63
CA GLY A 58 -1.76 -1.92 1.13
C GLY A 58 -2.24 -3.38 1.21
N VAL A 59 -3.40 -3.62 1.82
CA VAL A 59 -4.00 -4.97 1.91
C VAL A 59 -4.24 -5.56 0.52
N TRP A 60 -4.71 -4.75 -0.44
CA TRP A 60 -4.92 -5.21 -1.81
C TRP A 60 -3.61 -5.63 -2.49
N ASN A 61 -2.54 -4.84 -2.37
CA ASN A 61 -1.23 -5.21 -2.90
C ASN A 61 -0.69 -6.48 -2.25
N TYR A 62 -0.83 -6.62 -0.93
CA TYR A 62 -0.44 -7.85 -0.22
C TYR A 62 -1.19 -9.08 -0.76
N LYS A 63 -2.52 -8.99 -0.95
CA LYS A 63 -3.31 -10.07 -1.55
C LYS A 63 -2.83 -10.40 -2.97
N LYS A 64 -2.46 -9.39 -3.77
CA LYS A 64 -1.94 -9.60 -5.12
C LYS A 64 -0.59 -10.29 -5.14
N ILE A 65 0.34 -9.91 -4.25
CA ILE A 65 1.62 -10.61 -4.09
C ILE A 65 1.38 -12.07 -3.76
N LYS A 66 0.51 -12.37 -2.79
CA LYS A 66 0.18 -13.75 -2.42
C LYS A 66 -0.35 -14.56 -3.60
N GLN A 67 -1.30 -14.01 -4.36
CA GLN A 67 -1.85 -14.66 -5.56
C GLN A 67 -0.79 -14.92 -6.65
N LEU A 68 0.18 -14.01 -6.80
CA LEU A 68 1.25 -14.16 -7.79
C LEU A 68 2.31 -15.17 -7.35
N LEU A 69 2.61 -15.25 -6.05
CA LEU A 69 3.48 -16.27 -5.47
C LEU A 69 2.88 -17.67 -5.63
N GLU A 70 1.59 -17.84 -5.30
CA GLU A 70 0.87 -19.11 -5.53
C GLU A 70 0.92 -19.52 -7.02
N LYS A 71 0.80 -18.57 -7.95
CA LYS A 71 0.97 -18.86 -9.38
C LYS A 71 2.40 -19.24 -9.76
N LEU A 72 3.40 -18.65 -9.12
CA LEU A 72 4.80 -18.97 -9.36
C LEU A 72 5.12 -20.41 -8.93
N GLU A 73 4.67 -20.80 -7.74
CA GLU A 73 4.85 -22.15 -7.19
C GLU A 73 4.18 -23.24 -8.03
N ASN A 74 3.05 -22.94 -8.68
CA ASN A 74 2.34 -23.88 -9.56
C ASN A 74 2.90 -23.94 -11.00
N VAL A 75 3.93 -23.13 -11.33
CA VAL A 75 4.57 -23.09 -12.65
C VAL A 75 5.95 -23.74 -12.64
N GLU A 76 6.58 -23.87 -11.46
CA GLU A 76 7.73 -24.77 -11.23
C GLU A 76 7.29 -26.24 -11.12
#